data_AF-A0A4Q6AGI2-F1
#
_entry.id   AF-A0A4Q6AGI2-F1
#
_cell.length_a   1.000
_cell.length_b   1.000
_cell.length_c   1.000
_cell.angle_alpha   90.00
_cell.angle_beta   90.00
_cell.angle_gamma   90.00
#
_symmetry.space_group_name_H-M   'P 1'
#
loop_
_entity.id
_entity.type
_entity.pdbx_description
1 polymer ?
#
loop_
_entity_poly.entity_id
_entity_poly.type
_entity_poly.pdbx_seq_one_letter_code
_entity_poly.pdbx_strand_id
1 'polypeptide(L)'
;MNLRSLLYCCLVMAVTSCSDDKKLFKKLSSQSTGIHFNNTIIESDSMNPLDIVNIYNGGGVGIGDFNNDGLQDVYFTGNQVAGKLYLNQGELEFRDVTGIAGVEGMGRWARGVAVVDINNDGLQDIYISNNISTDSTARRNILYINTGVNKDGVPVFRDMAAEYGLEVFAQSTMANFFDCDNDGDLDVYVTVNAASSFKNPSVFHQDRQQSKNTSVGRLFRNDRDSLKNHPVFTDISSAAGITIGGYGHASTICDLNMDGWKDIYVSNDFVSPNILYINNRNGTFTDRSGDYFKHTSYNAMGQDVIDINNDGLSDVFELDMSPRDNYRRKMMLNAN
;
A
#
# COMPACT_ATOMS: atom_id res chain seq x y z
N MET A 1 32.63 52.69 30.09
CA MET A 1 32.16 51.30 30.35
C MET A 1 33.35 50.48 30.84
N ASN A 2 33.26 49.89 32.03
CA ASN A 2 34.37 49.12 32.62
C ASN A 2 34.46 47.73 31.94
N LEU A 3 35.68 47.25 31.65
CA LEU A 3 35.94 46.01 30.91
C LEU A 3 35.27 44.78 31.56
N ARG A 4 35.09 44.82 32.89
CA ARG A 4 34.34 43.80 33.65
C ARG A 4 32.85 43.75 33.28
N SER A 5 32.22 44.89 33.00
CA SER A 5 30.81 44.95 32.60
C SER A 5 30.60 44.44 31.17
N LEU A 6 31.59 44.63 30.29
CA LEU A 6 31.57 44.07 28.93
C LEU A 6 31.71 42.55 28.94
N LEU A 7 32.63 42.02 29.75
CA LEU A 7 32.82 40.58 29.93
C LEU A 7 31.58 39.90 30.54
N TYR A 8 30.91 40.53 31.51
CA TYR A 8 29.67 40.00 32.07
C TYR A 8 28.52 39.97 31.05
N CYS A 9 28.42 41.00 30.20
CA CYS A 9 27.41 41.05 29.13
C CYS A 9 27.66 40.00 28.04
N CYS A 10 28.93 39.79 27.65
CA CYS A 10 29.31 38.72 26.72
C CYS A 10 29.11 37.32 27.32
N LEU A 11 29.35 37.14 28.63
CA LEU A 11 29.10 35.86 29.30
C LEU A 11 27.59 35.55 29.32
N VAL A 12 26.74 36.54 29.64
CA VAL A 12 25.27 36.39 29.65
C VAL A 12 24.72 36.10 28.25
N MET A 13 25.23 36.76 27.20
CA MET A 13 24.83 36.47 25.81
C MET A 13 25.32 35.10 25.32
N ALA A 14 26.44 34.59 25.84
CA ALA A 14 26.92 33.25 25.51
C ALA A 14 26.09 32.13 26.15
N VAL A 15 25.43 32.37 27.30
CA VAL A 15 24.53 31.38 27.92
C VAL A 15 23.10 31.39 27.38
N THR A 16 22.71 32.41 26.62
CA THR A 16 21.35 32.51 26.02
C THR A 16 21.29 32.06 24.56
N SER A 17 22.39 31.57 23.98
CA SER A 17 22.40 31.00 22.64
C SER A 17 21.89 29.55 22.67
N CYS A 18 20.66 29.33 23.12
CA CYS A 18 19.93 28.13 22.75
C CYS A 18 19.62 28.23 21.25
N SER A 19 20.37 27.48 20.43
CA SER A 19 19.94 27.18 19.07
C SER A 19 18.70 26.32 19.18
N ASP A 20 17.53 26.95 19.06
CA ASP A 20 16.26 26.25 18.93
C ASP A 20 16.25 25.64 17.52
N ASP A 21 16.85 24.45 17.41
CA ASP A 21 16.85 23.64 16.20
C ASP A 21 15.38 23.27 15.92
N LYS A 22 14.67 24.16 15.22
CA LYS A 22 13.27 23.96 14.81
C LYS A 22 13.23 22.76 13.88
N LYS A 23 13.05 21.59 14.47
CA LYS A 23 12.90 20.35 13.72
C LYS A 23 11.51 20.33 13.11
N LEU A 24 11.42 19.98 11.83
CA LEU A 24 10.14 19.73 11.16
C LEU A 24 9.39 18.55 11.79
N PHE A 25 10.14 17.59 12.36
CA PHE A 25 9.59 16.39 12.99
C PHE A 25 10.13 16.21 14.40
N LYS A 26 9.25 15.82 15.32
CA LYS A 26 9.58 15.43 16.69
C LYS A 26 9.32 13.94 16.85
N LYS A 27 10.34 13.20 17.30
CA LYS A 27 10.17 11.79 17.67
C LYS A 27 9.34 11.71 18.96
N LEU A 28 8.26 10.95 18.92
CA LEU A 28 7.48 10.56 20.10
C LEU A 28 7.86 9.14 20.53
N SER A 29 7.79 8.85 21.82
CA SER A 29 8.06 7.50 22.34
C SER A 29 6.78 6.67 22.36
N SER A 30 6.91 5.35 22.25
CA SER A 30 5.77 4.44 22.43
C SER A 30 5.07 4.61 23.78
N GLN A 31 5.81 4.98 24.83
CA GLN A 31 5.22 5.28 26.14
C GLN A 31 4.34 6.54 26.12
N SER A 32 4.71 7.55 25.31
CA SER A 32 3.89 8.76 25.17
C SER A 32 2.69 8.56 24.25
N THR A 33 2.83 7.77 23.18
CA THR A 33 1.76 7.60 22.19
C THR A 33 0.86 6.40 22.47
N GLY A 34 1.27 5.44 23.29
CA GLY A 34 0.55 4.16 23.46
C GLY A 34 0.71 3.18 22.28
N ILE A 35 1.44 3.54 21.21
CA ILE A 35 1.70 2.65 20.07
C ILE A 35 2.89 1.74 20.38
N HIS A 36 2.61 0.44 20.52
CA HIS A 36 3.60 -0.59 20.84
C HIS A 36 3.76 -1.67 19.75
N PHE A 37 3.11 -1.52 18.60
CA PHE A 37 3.16 -2.49 17.52
C PHE A 37 4.57 -2.68 16.96
N ASN A 38 4.92 -3.92 16.67
CA ASN A 38 6.15 -4.29 15.96
C ASN A 38 5.88 -5.51 15.07
N ASN A 39 6.03 -5.34 13.75
CA ASN A 39 5.90 -6.43 12.78
C ASN A 39 7.15 -7.33 12.84
N THR A 40 7.15 -8.26 13.79
CA THR A 40 8.30 -9.16 14.02
C THR A 40 8.21 -10.35 13.08
N ILE A 41 9.30 -10.61 12.37
CA ILE A 41 9.48 -11.79 11.52
C ILE A 41 10.60 -12.62 12.14
N ILE A 42 10.30 -13.88 12.45
CA ILE A 42 11.27 -14.85 12.95
C ILE A 42 11.52 -15.84 11.83
N GLU A 43 12.77 -15.91 11.38
CA GLU A 43 13.22 -16.91 10.40
C GLU A 43 13.31 -18.30 11.04
N SER A 44 13.17 -19.34 10.21
CA SER A 44 13.38 -20.74 10.59
C SER A 44 13.94 -21.53 9.41
N ASP A 45 14.31 -22.80 9.66
CA ASP A 45 14.76 -23.71 8.59
C ASP A 45 13.72 -23.89 7.47
N SER A 46 12.43 -23.64 7.75
CA SER A 46 11.34 -23.72 6.76
C SER A 46 10.79 -22.36 6.32
N MET A 47 11.23 -21.27 6.94
CA MET A 47 10.77 -19.92 6.65
C MET A 47 11.98 -18.99 6.61
N ASN A 48 12.60 -18.88 5.44
CA ASN A 48 13.84 -18.14 5.23
C ASN A 48 13.82 -17.47 3.84
N PRO A 49 14.67 -16.45 3.61
CA PRO A 49 14.69 -15.71 2.35
C PRO A 49 15.15 -16.51 1.12
N LEU A 50 15.74 -17.70 1.28
CA LEU A 50 16.09 -18.57 0.16
C LEU A 50 14.86 -19.30 -0.40
N ASP A 51 13.97 -19.74 0.50
CA ASP A 51 12.75 -20.45 0.13
C ASP A 51 11.57 -19.52 -0.14
N ILE A 52 11.53 -18.34 0.50
CA ILE A 52 10.46 -17.35 0.42
C ILE A 52 11.03 -16.00 -0.02
N VAL A 53 10.96 -15.73 -1.33
CA VAL A 53 11.54 -14.55 -2.00
C VAL A 53 11.17 -13.23 -1.32
N ASN A 54 9.92 -13.10 -0.85
CA ASN A 54 9.35 -11.85 -0.34
C ASN A 54 9.08 -11.88 1.17
N ILE A 55 9.81 -12.69 1.94
CA ILE A 55 9.59 -12.86 3.39
C ILE A 55 9.66 -11.54 4.18
N TYR A 56 10.34 -10.51 3.70
CA TYR A 56 10.43 -9.21 4.38
C TYR A 56 9.44 -8.16 3.85
N ASN A 57 8.62 -8.51 2.87
CA ASN A 57 7.69 -7.57 2.27
C ASN A 57 6.37 -7.56 3.05
N GLY A 58 5.98 -6.39 3.55
CA GLY A 58 4.68 -6.17 4.19
C GLY A 58 4.76 -5.20 5.38
N GLY A 59 3.68 -5.16 6.16
CA GLY A 59 3.53 -4.20 7.26
C GLY A 59 3.01 -2.84 6.81
N GLY A 60 2.03 -2.82 5.89
CA GLY A 60 1.30 -1.61 5.52
C GLY A 60 0.59 -0.94 6.70
N VAL A 61 0.44 0.38 6.60
CA VAL A 61 -0.21 1.25 7.58
C VAL A 61 -1.41 1.93 6.94
N GLY A 62 -2.58 1.79 7.55
CA GLY A 62 -3.81 2.49 7.18
C GLY A 62 -4.07 3.61 8.16
N ILE A 63 -4.49 4.76 7.66
CA ILE A 63 -4.86 5.93 8.44
C ILE A 63 -6.30 6.29 8.08
N GLY A 64 -7.14 6.50 9.07
CA GLY A 64 -8.54 6.88 8.88
C GLY A 64 -9.18 7.29 10.20
N ASP A 65 -10.34 7.94 10.13
CA ASP A 65 -11.19 8.22 11.28
C ASP A 65 -12.22 7.09 11.36
N PHE A 66 -11.94 6.04 12.15
CA PHE A 66 -12.77 4.83 12.12
C PHE A 66 -14.00 4.93 13.02
N ASN A 67 -14.02 5.87 13.96
CA ASN A 67 -15.14 6.11 14.88
C ASN A 67 -15.86 7.45 14.62
N ASN A 68 -15.48 8.19 13.59
CA ASN A 68 -16.03 9.48 13.18
C ASN A 68 -15.97 10.56 14.28
N ASP A 69 -14.87 10.60 15.04
CA ASP A 69 -14.65 11.61 16.09
C ASP A 69 -13.81 12.81 15.62
N GLY A 70 -13.37 12.81 14.37
CA GLY A 70 -12.55 13.84 13.74
C GLY A 70 -11.05 13.65 13.95
N LEU A 71 -10.61 12.61 14.65
CA LEU A 71 -9.21 12.27 14.86
C LEU A 71 -8.77 11.16 13.90
N GLN A 72 -7.51 11.22 13.47
CA GLN A 72 -6.93 10.17 12.64
C GLN A 72 -6.39 9.04 13.52
N ASP A 73 -6.95 7.85 13.32
CA ASP A 73 -6.55 6.58 13.91
C ASP A 73 -5.50 5.87 13.05
N VAL A 74 -4.93 4.79 13.58
CA VAL A 74 -3.89 4.02 12.89
C VAL A 74 -4.21 2.54 12.91
N TYR A 75 -4.23 1.92 11.72
CA TYR A 75 -4.25 0.48 11.55
C TYR A 75 -2.91 -0.02 11.02
N PHE A 76 -2.32 -1.01 11.69
CA PHE A 76 -1.13 -1.71 11.22
C PHE A 76 -1.51 -3.11 10.74
N THR A 77 -1.02 -3.49 9.56
CA THR A 77 -1.03 -4.89 9.14
C THR A 77 0.19 -5.62 9.70
N GLY A 78 0.04 -6.92 9.96
CA GLY A 78 1.09 -7.79 10.46
C GLY A 78 1.34 -9.00 9.56
N ASN A 79 2.59 -9.47 9.54
CA ASN A 79 2.97 -10.65 8.76
C ASN A 79 2.81 -11.95 9.57
N GLN A 80 3.73 -12.16 10.53
CA GLN A 80 3.64 -13.27 11.49
C GLN A 80 2.88 -12.87 12.77
N VAL A 81 2.60 -11.59 12.94
CA VAL A 81 1.87 -11.02 14.07
C VAL A 81 0.48 -10.57 13.63
N ALA A 82 -0.45 -10.46 14.57
CA ALA A 82 -1.77 -9.88 14.30
C ALA A 82 -1.67 -8.42 13.86
N GLY A 83 -2.59 -7.99 13.00
CA GLY A 83 -2.82 -6.57 12.74
C GLY A 83 -3.29 -5.85 14.02
N LYS A 84 -3.15 -4.51 14.04
CA LYS A 84 -3.49 -3.69 15.21
C LYS A 84 -4.23 -2.43 14.83
N LEU A 85 -5.36 -2.17 15.48
CA LEU A 85 -6.10 -0.90 15.39
C LEU A 85 -5.89 -0.08 16.67
N TYR A 86 -5.42 1.15 16.49
CA TYR A 86 -5.16 2.13 17.52
C TYR A 86 -6.06 3.34 17.32
N LEU A 87 -7.02 3.56 18.23
CA LEU A 87 -7.83 4.77 18.21
C LEU A 87 -7.08 5.93 18.84
N ASN A 88 -7.08 7.07 18.16
CA ASN A 88 -6.55 8.31 18.67
C ASN A 88 -7.47 8.85 19.77
N GLN A 89 -6.89 9.27 20.89
CA GLN A 89 -7.60 9.83 22.04
C GLN A 89 -7.37 11.34 22.16
N GLY A 90 -6.73 11.95 21.16
CA GLY A 90 -6.26 13.33 21.16
C GLY A 90 -4.76 13.40 21.46
N GLU A 91 -4.11 14.50 21.04
CA GLU A 91 -2.69 14.78 21.33
C GLU A 91 -1.71 13.65 20.92
N LEU A 92 -2.08 12.82 19.94
CA LEU A 92 -1.32 11.64 19.49
C LEU A 92 -1.13 10.58 20.59
N GLU A 93 -2.05 10.49 21.54
CA GLU A 93 -2.19 9.36 22.46
C GLU A 93 -3.18 8.36 21.88
N PHE A 94 -2.81 7.08 21.85
CA PHE A 94 -3.56 6.04 21.16
C PHE A 94 -3.90 4.86 22.07
N ARG A 95 -5.10 4.30 21.89
CA ARG A 95 -5.60 3.12 22.58
C ARG A 95 -5.71 1.94 21.61
N ASP A 96 -5.04 0.83 21.92
CA ASP A 96 -5.24 -0.44 21.18
C ASP A 96 -6.66 -0.96 21.43
N VAL A 97 -7.45 -1.05 20.36
CA VAL A 97 -8.83 -1.57 20.39
C VAL A 97 -9.02 -2.83 19.56
N THR A 98 -7.93 -3.42 19.08
CA THR A 98 -7.92 -4.45 18.04
C THR A 98 -8.90 -5.59 18.32
N GLY A 99 -8.85 -6.17 19.53
CA GLY A 99 -9.68 -7.32 19.88
C GLY A 99 -11.16 -7.00 20.05
N ILE A 100 -11.50 -5.74 20.38
CA ILE A 100 -12.89 -5.29 20.44
C ILE A 100 -13.41 -5.01 19.02
N ALA A 101 -12.56 -4.46 18.16
CA ALA A 101 -12.88 -4.13 16.78
C ALA A 101 -12.95 -5.36 15.86
N GLY A 102 -12.27 -6.46 16.20
CA GLY A 102 -12.29 -7.73 15.46
C GLY A 102 -11.40 -7.73 14.20
N VAL A 103 -10.29 -7.01 14.24
CA VAL A 103 -9.44 -6.71 13.07
C VAL A 103 -8.02 -7.26 13.17
N GLU A 104 -7.82 -8.41 13.83
CA GLU A 104 -6.51 -9.05 14.01
C GLU A 104 -5.87 -9.57 12.70
N GLY A 105 -6.59 -9.60 11.58
CA GLY A 105 -6.08 -10.10 10.30
C GLY A 105 -6.14 -11.62 10.13
N MET A 106 -6.85 -12.33 11.03
CA MET A 106 -7.16 -13.76 10.93
C MET A 106 -5.94 -14.69 10.78
N GLY A 107 -4.78 -14.31 11.34
CA GLY A 107 -3.55 -15.10 11.25
C GLY A 107 -2.94 -15.18 9.85
N ARG A 108 -3.32 -14.27 8.95
CA ARG A 108 -2.83 -14.21 7.57
C ARG A 108 -1.61 -13.31 7.47
N TRP A 109 -0.80 -13.57 6.45
CA TRP A 109 0.35 -12.72 6.13
C TRP A 109 -0.10 -11.46 5.37
N ALA A 110 -0.43 -10.41 6.11
CA ALA A 110 -0.93 -9.16 5.55
C ALA A 110 0.21 -8.28 5.02
N ARG A 111 0.10 -7.82 3.78
CA ARG A 111 1.12 -7.01 3.11
C ARG A 111 0.73 -5.54 3.04
N GLY A 112 -0.40 -5.24 2.43
CA GLY A 112 -0.90 -3.88 2.23
C GLY A 112 -2.29 -3.70 2.83
N VAL A 113 -2.64 -2.44 3.09
CA VAL A 113 -3.96 -2.03 3.56
C VAL A 113 -4.43 -0.82 2.78
N ALA A 114 -5.71 -0.82 2.41
CA ALA A 114 -6.42 0.35 1.93
C ALA A 114 -7.52 0.70 2.94
N VAL A 115 -7.67 2.01 3.20
CA VAL A 115 -8.76 2.57 4.00
C VAL A 115 -9.68 3.31 3.04
N VAL A 116 -10.97 2.97 3.06
CA VAL A 116 -11.95 3.44 2.08
C VAL A 116 -13.35 3.38 2.69
N ASP A 117 -14.21 4.33 2.39
CA ASP A 117 -15.66 4.20 2.60
C ASP A 117 -16.24 3.51 1.35
N ILE A 118 -16.26 2.17 1.36
CA ILE A 118 -16.50 1.39 0.13
C ILE A 118 -17.98 1.44 -0.28
N ASN A 119 -18.88 1.59 0.69
CA ASN A 119 -20.32 1.53 0.51
C ASN A 119 -20.99 2.92 0.62
N ASN A 120 -20.18 3.98 0.82
CA ASN A 120 -20.60 5.37 0.94
C ASN A 120 -21.60 5.60 2.09
N ASP A 121 -21.37 4.94 3.23
CA ASP A 121 -22.16 5.09 4.45
C ASP A 121 -21.55 6.09 5.46
N GLY A 122 -20.40 6.66 5.12
CA GLY A 122 -19.66 7.61 5.94
C GLY A 122 -18.76 6.97 6.98
N LEU A 123 -18.60 5.65 6.99
CA LEU A 123 -17.69 4.92 7.86
C LEU A 123 -16.50 4.41 7.05
N GLN A 124 -15.28 4.57 7.59
CA GLN A 124 -14.09 4.04 6.95
C GLN A 124 -14.00 2.52 7.15
N ASP A 125 -13.88 1.79 6.05
CA ASP A 125 -13.64 0.34 5.98
C ASP A 125 -12.14 0.03 5.78
N ILE A 126 -11.77 -1.23 5.97
CA ILE A 126 -10.37 -1.69 5.85
C ILE A 126 -10.30 -2.87 4.88
N TYR A 127 -9.57 -2.70 3.77
CA TYR A 127 -9.25 -3.78 2.84
C TYR A 127 -7.80 -4.23 2.99
N ILE A 128 -7.57 -5.51 3.28
CA ILE A 128 -6.24 -6.07 3.52
C ILE A 128 -5.83 -6.99 2.37
N SER A 129 -4.69 -6.66 1.78
CA SER A 129 -4.00 -7.49 0.78
C SER A 129 -3.11 -8.52 1.46
N ASN A 130 -3.42 -9.80 1.28
CA ASN A 130 -2.66 -10.91 1.86
C ASN A 130 -1.74 -11.58 0.82
N ASN A 131 -0.61 -12.15 1.29
CA ASN A 131 0.41 -12.74 0.43
C ASN A 131 1.05 -14.00 1.09
N ILE A 132 2.13 -14.50 0.49
CA ILE A 132 3.07 -15.53 0.95
C ILE A 132 2.54 -16.96 1.07
N SER A 133 1.38 -17.21 1.68
CA SER A 133 0.91 -18.59 1.90
C SER A 133 0.76 -19.33 0.58
N THR A 134 1.22 -20.59 0.51
CA THR A 134 1.06 -21.45 -0.68
C THR A 134 -0.38 -21.95 -0.80
N ASP A 135 -1.09 -22.12 0.31
CA ASP A 135 -2.54 -22.31 0.34
C ASP A 135 -3.24 -20.99 0.01
N SER A 136 -3.91 -20.96 -1.14
CA SER A 136 -4.67 -19.81 -1.62
C SER A 136 -5.73 -19.34 -0.62
N THR A 137 -6.39 -20.25 0.08
CA THR A 137 -7.45 -19.90 1.03
C THR A 137 -6.89 -19.19 2.26
N ALA A 138 -5.68 -19.55 2.68
CA ALA A 138 -4.94 -18.89 3.75
C ALA A 138 -4.33 -17.54 3.34
N ARG A 139 -4.33 -17.19 2.04
CA ARG A 139 -3.95 -15.86 1.54
C ARG A 139 -5.08 -15.08 0.86
N ARG A 140 -6.36 -15.48 1.02
CA ARG A 140 -7.46 -14.61 0.59
C ARG A 140 -7.36 -13.24 1.25
N ASN A 141 -7.69 -12.19 0.52
CA ASN A 141 -7.83 -10.84 1.06
C ASN A 141 -8.99 -10.77 2.07
N ILE A 142 -8.96 -9.75 2.92
CA ILE A 142 -9.99 -9.48 3.94
C ILE A 142 -10.60 -8.12 3.64
N LEU A 143 -11.92 -7.99 3.77
CA LEU A 143 -12.64 -6.71 3.70
C LEU A 143 -13.40 -6.53 5.02
N TYR A 144 -12.82 -5.76 5.93
CA TYR A 144 -13.47 -5.38 7.17
C TYR A 144 -14.40 -4.20 6.93
N ILE A 145 -15.69 -4.49 6.82
CA ILE A 145 -16.75 -3.47 6.78
C ILE A 145 -17.02 -2.95 8.18
N ASN A 146 -16.98 -1.63 8.35
CA ASN A 146 -17.30 -0.95 9.58
C ASN A 146 -18.81 -0.97 9.80
N THR A 147 -19.25 -1.54 10.91
CA THR A 147 -20.68 -1.67 11.26
C THR A 147 -21.14 -0.63 12.28
N GLY A 148 -20.33 0.41 12.48
CA GLY A 148 -20.52 1.47 13.44
C GLY A 148 -19.79 1.23 14.76
N VAL A 149 -20.03 2.13 15.71
CA VAL A 149 -19.40 2.11 17.03
C VAL A 149 -20.23 1.38 18.06
N ASN A 150 -19.56 0.67 18.97
CA ASN A 150 -20.19 0.11 20.15
C ASN A 150 -20.44 1.19 21.23
N LYS A 151 -20.93 0.77 22.40
CA LYS A 151 -21.27 1.67 23.52
C LYS A 151 -20.07 2.44 24.09
N ASP A 152 -18.86 1.95 23.86
CA ASP A 152 -17.60 2.53 24.34
C ASP A 152 -16.89 3.37 23.26
N GLY A 153 -17.58 3.66 22.15
CA GLY A 153 -17.06 4.44 21.03
C GLY A 153 -16.03 3.71 20.19
N VAL A 154 -15.95 2.37 20.30
CA VAL A 154 -15.01 1.55 19.51
C VAL A 154 -15.71 1.05 18.24
N PRO A 155 -15.12 1.24 17.05
CA PRO A 155 -15.69 0.73 15.81
C PRO A 155 -15.62 -0.79 15.78
N VAL A 156 -16.66 -1.41 15.24
CA VAL A 156 -16.78 -2.86 15.14
C VAL A 156 -16.86 -3.27 13.68
N PHE A 157 -16.01 -4.20 13.28
CA PHE A 157 -15.90 -4.62 11.89
C PHE A 157 -16.42 -6.04 11.65
N ARG A 158 -16.79 -6.32 10.41
CA ARG A 158 -17.08 -7.67 9.91
C ARG A 158 -16.34 -7.92 8.62
N ASP A 159 -15.72 -9.08 8.50
CA ASP A 159 -15.17 -9.51 7.21
C ASP A 159 -16.32 -9.86 6.26
N MET A 160 -16.45 -9.11 5.18
CA MET A 160 -17.49 -9.27 4.16
C MET A 160 -16.91 -9.43 2.75
N ALA A 161 -15.64 -9.88 2.64
CA ALA A 161 -14.97 -10.00 1.34
C ALA A 161 -15.75 -10.87 0.36
N ALA A 162 -16.36 -11.97 0.82
CA ALA A 162 -17.14 -12.88 -0.03
C ALA A 162 -18.45 -12.23 -0.50
N GLU A 163 -19.17 -11.57 0.40
CA GLU A 163 -20.45 -10.93 0.13
C GLU A 163 -20.33 -9.82 -0.92
N TYR A 164 -19.22 -9.08 -0.87
CA TYR A 164 -18.87 -8.02 -1.79
C TYR A 164 -18.21 -8.52 -3.09
N GLY A 165 -17.84 -9.80 -3.21
CA GLY A 165 -17.14 -10.31 -4.39
C GLY A 165 -15.64 -9.95 -4.45
N LEU A 166 -15.05 -9.54 -3.32
CA LEU A 166 -13.65 -9.14 -3.18
C LEU A 166 -12.79 -10.17 -2.41
N GLU A 167 -13.21 -11.44 -2.40
CA GLU A 167 -12.46 -12.57 -1.86
C GLU A 167 -11.30 -12.97 -2.78
N VAL A 168 -10.29 -12.09 -2.91
CA VAL A 168 -9.18 -12.26 -3.84
C VAL A 168 -8.15 -13.24 -3.27
N PHE A 169 -7.90 -14.35 -3.99
CA PHE A 169 -6.96 -15.42 -3.59
C PHE A 169 -5.54 -15.28 -4.19
N ALA A 170 -5.27 -14.17 -4.87
CA ALA A 170 -3.97 -13.87 -5.47
C ALA A 170 -2.91 -13.52 -4.41
N GLN A 171 -1.65 -13.46 -4.81
CA GLN A 171 -0.57 -12.94 -3.97
C GLN A 171 -0.58 -11.40 -4.01
N SER A 172 -1.59 -10.83 -3.35
CA SER A 172 -1.90 -9.40 -3.36
C SER A 172 -0.84 -8.59 -2.62
N THR A 173 -0.65 -7.34 -3.03
CA THR A 173 0.37 -6.44 -2.47
C THR A 173 -0.24 -5.17 -1.92
N MET A 174 -1.15 -4.56 -2.66
CA MET A 174 -1.99 -3.44 -2.28
C MET A 174 -3.23 -3.41 -3.17
N ALA A 175 -4.20 -2.59 -2.80
CA ALA A 175 -5.39 -2.29 -3.57
C ALA A 175 -5.57 -0.78 -3.67
N ASN A 176 -6.07 -0.31 -4.82
CA ASN A 176 -6.46 1.08 -5.01
C ASN A 176 -7.93 1.11 -5.45
N PHE A 177 -8.75 1.82 -4.69
CA PHE A 177 -10.15 2.05 -5.01
C PHE A 177 -10.30 3.35 -5.81
N PHE A 178 -11.01 3.29 -6.94
CA PHE A 178 -11.16 4.42 -7.86
C PHE A 178 -12.30 4.17 -8.84
N ASP A 179 -12.86 5.22 -9.42
CA ASP A 179 -13.89 5.13 -10.46
C ASP A 179 -13.21 4.91 -11.82
N CYS A 180 -13.26 3.68 -12.35
CA CYS A 180 -12.52 3.29 -13.55
C CYS A 180 -13.34 3.51 -14.84
N ASP A 181 -14.67 3.55 -14.73
CA ASP A 181 -15.56 3.79 -15.87
C ASP A 181 -16.35 5.11 -15.81
N ASN A 182 -16.02 5.98 -14.85
CA ASN A 182 -16.58 7.31 -14.62
C ASN A 182 -18.10 7.29 -14.35
N ASP A 183 -18.60 6.24 -13.67
CA ASP A 183 -20.02 6.08 -13.34
C ASP A 183 -20.40 6.60 -11.93
N GLY A 184 -19.41 7.09 -11.19
CA GLY A 184 -19.56 7.71 -9.88
C GLY A 184 -19.47 6.72 -8.71
N ASP A 185 -19.03 5.50 -8.96
CA ASP A 185 -18.80 4.51 -7.91
C ASP A 185 -17.36 3.97 -7.91
N LEU A 186 -16.95 3.34 -6.80
CA LEU A 186 -15.57 2.91 -6.62
C LEU A 186 -15.39 1.46 -7.08
N ASP A 187 -14.59 1.30 -8.12
CA ASP A 187 -13.97 0.05 -8.54
C ASP A 187 -12.70 -0.22 -7.74
N VAL A 188 -12.03 -1.35 -7.99
CA VAL A 188 -10.75 -1.65 -7.34
C VAL A 188 -9.75 -2.35 -8.25
N TYR A 189 -8.52 -1.81 -8.27
CA TYR A 189 -7.36 -2.49 -8.81
C TYR A 189 -6.50 -3.09 -7.69
N VAL A 190 -6.28 -4.40 -7.73
CA VAL A 190 -5.42 -5.15 -6.80
C VAL A 190 -4.10 -5.50 -7.49
N THR A 191 -3.00 -5.00 -6.94
CA THR A 191 -1.65 -5.27 -7.43
C THR A 191 -1.17 -6.62 -6.92
N VAL A 192 -0.63 -7.45 -7.81
CA VAL A 192 -0.24 -8.83 -7.51
C VAL A 192 1.26 -9.04 -7.74
N ASN A 193 1.90 -9.76 -6.82
CA ASN A 193 3.27 -10.23 -6.95
C ASN A 193 3.35 -11.69 -6.53
N ALA A 194 3.39 -12.56 -7.54
CA ALA A 194 3.48 -14.01 -7.36
C ALA A 194 4.90 -14.54 -7.57
N ALA A 195 5.92 -13.83 -7.06
CA ALA A 195 7.30 -14.32 -7.05
C ALA A 195 7.41 -15.62 -6.26
N SER A 196 8.16 -16.58 -6.79
CA SER A 196 8.38 -17.89 -6.18
C SER A 196 9.83 -18.33 -6.31
N SER A 197 10.31 -19.09 -5.33
CA SER A 197 11.66 -19.67 -5.34
C SER A 197 11.86 -20.72 -6.44
N PHE A 198 10.77 -21.31 -6.96
CA PHE A 198 10.80 -22.31 -8.03
C PHE A 198 10.98 -21.73 -9.43
N LYS A 199 10.75 -20.42 -9.61
CA LYS A 199 10.87 -19.75 -10.91
C LYS A 199 11.72 -18.50 -10.75
N ASN A 200 12.91 -18.49 -11.34
CA ASN A 200 13.79 -17.32 -11.31
C ASN A 200 13.08 -16.12 -11.99
N PRO A 201 12.74 -15.07 -11.22
CA PRO A 201 12.01 -13.92 -11.72
C PRO A 201 12.91 -12.95 -12.51
N SER A 202 14.24 -13.10 -12.42
CA SER A 202 15.26 -12.25 -13.08
C SER A 202 15.69 -12.75 -14.46
N VAL A 203 15.04 -13.78 -15.00
CA VAL A 203 15.30 -14.29 -16.35
C VAL A 203 14.20 -13.81 -17.28
N PHE A 204 14.56 -13.34 -18.47
CA PHE A 204 13.59 -12.93 -19.48
C PHE A 204 12.71 -14.12 -19.90
N HIS A 205 11.40 -13.95 -19.78
CA HIS A 205 10.40 -14.90 -20.28
C HIS A 205 9.65 -14.23 -21.44
N GLN A 206 9.67 -14.82 -22.64
CA GLN A 206 9.06 -14.24 -23.85
C GLN A 206 7.55 -13.97 -23.70
N ASP A 207 6.86 -14.73 -22.83
CA ASP A 207 5.41 -14.78 -22.80
C ASP A 207 4.81 -14.25 -21.49
N ARG A 208 4.86 -12.93 -21.27
CA ARG A 208 4.19 -12.29 -20.10
C ARG A 208 2.67 -12.29 -20.18
N GLN A 209 2.11 -12.48 -21.39
CA GLN A 209 0.67 -12.39 -21.72
C GLN A 209 -0.04 -13.76 -21.71
N GLN A 210 0.59 -14.82 -21.20
CA GLN A 210 -0.06 -16.13 -21.14
C GLN A 210 -1.19 -16.15 -20.10
N SER A 211 -2.28 -16.86 -20.42
CA SER A 211 -3.41 -17.16 -19.54
C SER A 211 -3.06 -17.88 -18.22
N LYS A 212 -1.79 -18.27 -18.03
CA LYS A 212 -1.25 -18.93 -16.84
C LYS A 212 -0.36 -18.04 -15.97
N ASN A 213 -0.20 -16.75 -16.29
CA ASN A 213 0.61 -15.86 -15.47
C ASN A 213 -0.11 -15.54 -14.16
N THR A 214 0.42 -16.04 -13.04
CA THR A 214 -0.17 -15.86 -11.71
C THR A 214 0.08 -14.46 -11.13
N SER A 215 0.96 -13.67 -11.76
CA SER A 215 1.35 -12.33 -11.32
C SER A 215 0.72 -11.21 -12.17
N VAL A 216 -0.48 -11.45 -12.70
CA VAL A 216 -1.29 -10.39 -13.33
C VAL A 216 -2.04 -9.65 -12.23
N GLY A 217 -2.19 -8.33 -12.35
CA GLY A 217 -3.10 -7.55 -11.48
C GLY A 217 -4.55 -8.02 -11.58
N ARG A 218 -5.41 -7.51 -10.72
CA ARG A 218 -6.86 -7.75 -10.82
C ARG A 218 -7.61 -6.43 -10.84
N LEU A 219 -8.51 -6.25 -11.80
CA LEU A 219 -9.45 -5.13 -11.82
C LEU A 219 -10.84 -5.68 -11.58
N PHE A 220 -11.50 -5.17 -10.54
CA PHE A 220 -12.89 -5.48 -10.24
C PHE A 220 -13.73 -4.24 -10.44
N ARG A 221 -14.82 -4.37 -11.20
CA ARG A 221 -15.81 -3.31 -11.32
C ARG A 221 -16.91 -3.49 -10.28
N ASN A 222 -17.34 -2.43 -9.65
CA ASN A 222 -18.53 -2.45 -8.82
C ASN A 222 -19.77 -2.35 -9.71
N ASP A 223 -20.50 -3.46 -9.83
CA ASP A 223 -21.68 -3.55 -10.71
C ASP A 223 -22.99 -3.12 -10.03
N ARG A 224 -22.94 -2.68 -8.75
CA ARG A 224 -24.11 -2.37 -7.89
C ARG A 224 -25.27 -3.35 -8.03
N ASP A 225 -25.46 -4.22 -7.04
CA ASP A 225 -26.64 -5.09 -7.02
C ASP A 225 -27.86 -4.39 -6.40
N SER A 226 -28.87 -4.06 -7.21
CA SER A 226 -30.12 -3.42 -6.75
C SER A 226 -30.89 -4.19 -5.67
N LEU A 227 -30.63 -5.49 -5.50
CA LEU A 227 -31.25 -6.32 -4.47
C LEU A 227 -30.42 -6.35 -3.17
N LYS A 228 -29.17 -5.92 -3.22
CA LYS A 228 -28.29 -5.82 -2.06
C LYS A 228 -28.14 -4.35 -1.66
N ASN A 229 -28.04 -4.10 -0.37
CA ASN A 229 -27.83 -2.75 0.16
C ASN A 229 -26.33 -2.39 0.23
N HIS A 230 -25.50 -2.98 -0.63
CA HIS A 230 -24.06 -2.74 -0.67
C HIS A 230 -23.48 -3.01 -2.07
N PRO A 231 -22.31 -2.43 -2.40
CA PRO A 231 -21.55 -2.73 -3.62
C PRO A 231 -21.30 -4.22 -3.85
N VAL A 232 -21.26 -4.62 -5.11
CA VAL A 232 -20.87 -5.98 -5.52
C VAL A 232 -19.88 -5.89 -6.65
N PHE A 233 -18.74 -6.52 -6.45
CA PHE A 233 -17.60 -6.44 -7.33
C PHE A 233 -17.49 -7.67 -8.23
N THR A 234 -17.24 -7.43 -9.52
CA THR A 234 -17.01 -8.47 -10.53
C THR A 234 -15.61 -8.33 -11.10
N ASP A 235 -14.86 -9.44 -11.16
CA ASP A 235 -13.55 -9.46 -11.82
C ASP A 235 -13.71 -9.26 -13.34
N ILE A 236 -13.29 -8.09 -13.82
CA ILE A 236 -13.31 -7.72 -15.24
C ILE A 236 -11.90 -7.73 -15.86
N SER A 237 -10.88 -8.21 -15.16
CA SER A 237 -9.46 -8.07 -15.55
C SER A 237 -9.20 -8.45 -17.01
N SER A 238 -9.67 -9.62 -17.44
CA SER A 238 -9.47 -10.11 -18.81
C SER A 238 -10.25 -9.28 -19.84
N ALA A 239 -11.51 -8.94 -19.54
CA ALA A 239 -12.36 -8.14 -20.42
C ALA A 239 -11.82 -6.71 -20.59
N ALA A 240 -11.22 -6.17 -19.52
CA ALA A 240 -10.64 -4.84 -19.48
C ALA A 240 -9.21 -4.78 -20.05
N GLY A 241 -8.61 -5.90 -20.49
CA GLY A 241 -7.25 -5.92 -21.04
C GLY A 241 -6.13 -5.90 -19.99
N ILE A 242 -6.44 -6.13 -18.72
CA ILE A 242 -5.47 -6.33 -17.63
C ILE A 242 -4.94 -7.77 -17.71
N THR A 243 -4.06 -8.02 -18.69
CA THR A 243 -3.52 -9.36 -18.98
C THR A 243 -2.01 -9.46 -18.83
N ILE A 244 -1.33 -8.33 -18.63
CA ILE A 244 0.13 -8.29 -18.56
C ILE A 244 0.56 -8.65 -17.14
N GLY A 245 1.29 -9.74 -17.00
CA GLY A 245 1.86 -10.08 -15.70
C GLY A 245 3.20 -9.39 -15.44
N GLY A 246 3.46 -9.12 -14.17
CA GLY A 246 4.67 -8.51 -13.64
C GLY A 246 4.73 -8.71 -12.13
N TYR A 247 5.89 -8.51 -11.53
CA TYR A 247 6.05 -8.64 -10.08
C TYR A 247 5.71 -7.32 -9.39
N GLY A 248 4.43 -6.96 -9.34
CA GLY A 248 3.98 -5.63 -8.94
C GLY A 248 4.22 -5.32 -7.46
N HIS A 249 4.87 -4.20 -7.13
CA HIS A 249 5.07 -3.78 -5.73
C HIS A 249 4.15 -2.66 -5.28
N ALA A 250 3.83 -1.76 -6.20
CA ALA A 250 3.00 -0.62 -5.96
C ALA A 250 2.19 -0.29 -7.23
N SER A 251 1.05 0.34 -7.05
CA SER A 251 0.22 0.90 -8.12
C SER A 251 -0.31 2.26 -7.68
N THR A 252 -0.38 3.21 -8.60
CA THR A 252 -0.98 4.53 -8.37
C THR A 252 -2.03 4.78 -9.44
N ILE A 253 -3.14 5.39 -9.02
CA ILE A 253 -4.22 5.82 -9.90
C ILE A 253 -4.03 7.30 -10.23
N CYS A 254 -3.92 7.63 -11.51
CA CYS A 254 -3.70 9.00 -11.95
C CYS A 254 -4.29 9.21 -13.36
N ASP A 255 -4.73 10.41 -13.69
CA ASP A 255 -5.07 10.79 -15.06
C ASP A 255 -3.80 11.33 -15.73
N LEU A 256 -2.96 10.44 -16.27
CA LEU A 256 -1.61 10.79 -16.72
C LEU A 256 -1.63 11.53 -18.07
N ASN A 257 -2.68 11.28 -18.86
CA ASN A 257 -2.87 11.88 -20.18
C ASN A 257 -3.84 13.09 -20.15
N MET A 258 -4.32 13.49 -18.97
CA MET A 258 -5.21 14.64 -18.70
C MET A 258 -6.51 14.59 -19.49
N ASP A 259 -7.06 13.40 -19.61
CA ASP A 259 -8.14 13.10 -20.54
C ASP A 259 -9.50 12.94 -19.84
N GLY A 260 -9.49 13.04 -18.49
CA GLY A 260 -10.62 12.93 -17.59
C GLY A 260 -10.87 11.51 -17.07
N TRP A 261 -10.09 10.51 -17.50
CA TRP A 261 -10.22 9.12 -17.09
C TRP A 261 -8.99 8.68 -16.30
N LYS A 262 -9.22 7.85 -15.28
CA LYS A 262 -8.14 7.38 -14.43
C LYS A 262 -7.38 6.24 -15.10
N ASP A 263 -6.06 6.40 -15.17
CA ASP A 263 -5.08 5.40 -15.60
C ASP A 263 -4.48 4.68 -14.38
N ILE A 264 -3.82 3.54 -14.65
CA ILE A 264 -3.15 2.73 -13.62
C ILE A 264 -1.68 2.60 -13.97
N TYR A 265 -0.80 3.14 -13.11
CA TYR A 265 0.64 2.96 -13.25
C TYR A 265 1.15 1.95 -12.20
N VAL A 266 1.85 0.90 -12.65
CA VAL A 266 2.26 -0.25 -11.84
C VAL A 266 3.77 -0.40 -11.86
N SER A 267 4.40 -0.24 -10.70
CA SER A 267 5.82 -0.54 -10.48
C SER A 267 6.04 -2.04 -10.34
N ASN A 268 6.97 -2.59 -11.14
CA ASN A 268 7.33 -4.00 -11.12
C ASN A 268 8.78 -4.23 -10.69
N ASP A 269 9.04 -5.42 -10.17
CA ASP A 269 10.37 -5.91 -9.84
C ASP A 269 10.96 -6.83 -10.94
N PHE A 270 12.27 -7.06 -10.85
CA PHE A 270 13.06 -7.92 -11.72
C PHE A 270 13.04 -7.53 -13.21
N VAL A 271 13.07 -8.49 -14.14
CA VAL A 271 13.05 -8.20 -15.59
C VAL A 271 11.69 -7.73 -16.11
N SER A 272 10.68 -7.60 -15.24
CA SER A 272 9.35 -7.13 -15.64
C SER A 272 9.35 -5.60 -15.63
N PRO A 273 9.15 -4.93 -16.78
CA PRO A 273 9.05 -3.48 -16.83
C PRO A 273 7.76 -3.05 -16.12
N ASN A 274 7.77 -1.81 -15.63
CA ASN A 274 6.55 -1.16 -15.18
C ASN A 274 5.49 -1.13 -16.29
N ILE A 275 4.23 -1.09 -15.88
CA ILE A 275 3.08 -1.09 -16.79
C ILE A 275 2.34 0.22 -16.59
N LEU A 276 1.98 0.90 -17.69
CA LEU A 276 1.11 2.07 -17.67
C LEU A 276 -0.17 1.73 -18.43
N TYR A 277 -1.19 1.28 -17.71
CA TYR A 277 -2.50 1.02 -18.28
C TYR A 277 -3.24 2.34 -18.49
N ILE A 278 -3.23 2.84 -19.72
CA ILE A 278 -4.06 3.99 -20.13
C ILE A 278 -5.49 3.53 -20.34
N ASN A 279 -6.45 4.26 -19.79
CA ASN A 279 -7.87 3.99 -19.94
C ASN A 279 -8.38 4.37 -21.34
N ASN A 280 -9.00 3.43 -22.04
CA ASN A 280 -9.51 3.64 -23.39
C ASN A 280 -10.93 4.23 -23.43
N ARG A 281 -11.53 4.54 -22.27
CA ARG A 281 -12.88 5.12 -22.12
C ARG A 281 -14.02 4.25 -22.63
N ASN A 282 -13.78 2.95 -22.70
CA ASN A 282 -14.74 1.96 -23.21
C ASN A 282 -14.73 0.68 -22.35
N GLY A 283 -14.28 0.80 -21.09
CA GLY A 283 -14.13 -0.34 -20.17
C GLY A 283 -12.87 -1.18 -20.40
N THR A 284 -11.91 -0.71 -21.22
CA THR A 284 -10.64 -1.40 -21.46
C THR A 284 -9.44 -0.50 -21.21
N PHE A 285 -8.29 -1.12 -20.98
CA PHE A 285 -7.01 -0.47 -20.75
C PHE A 285 -5.96 -0.97 -21.74
N THR A 286 -4.95 -0.16 -21.99
CA THR A 286 -3.81 -0.53 -22.85
C THR A 286 -2.51 -0.09 -22.21
N ASP A 287 -1.53 -0.99 -22.14
CA ASP A 287 -0.18 -0.62 -21.72
C ASP A 287 0.45 0.34 -22.74
N ARG A 288 0.75 1.55 -22.29
CA ARG A 288 1.42 2.59 -23.07
C ARG A 288 2.71 3.06 -22.41
N SER A 289 3.29 2.27 -21.51
CA SER A 289 4.54 2.62 -20.81
C SER A 289 5.66 3.05 -21.77
N GLY A 290 5.80 2.36 -22.91
CA GLY A 290 6.78 2.68 -23.94
C GLY A 290 6.55 4.00 -24.71
N ASP A 291 5.34 4.56 -24.67
CA ASP A 291 5.03 5.86 -25.27
C ASP A 291 5.40 7.02 -24.34
N TYR A 292 5.32 6.81 -23.03
CA TYR A 292 5.51 7.86 -22.01
C TYR A 292 6.93 7.86 -21.42
N PHE A 293 7.56 6.69 -21.31
CA PHE A 293 8.84 6.55 -20.61
C PHE A 293 9.93 6.02 -21.53
N LYS A 294 11.11 6.66 -21.46
CA LYS A 294 12.32 6.19 -22.15
C LYS A 294 12.95 4.96 -21.49
N HIS A 295 12.70 4.80 -20.19
CA HIS A 295 13.17 3.72 -19.35
C HIS A 295 12.29 3.64 -18.10
N THR A 296 12.26 2.46 -17.48
CA THR A 296 11.61 2.18 -16.20
C THR A 296 12.64 1.56 -15.26
N SER A 297 12.37 1.59 -13.95
CA SER A 297 13.24 0.93 -12.96
C SER A 297 13.32 -0.57 -13.23
N TYR A 298 14.48 -1.16 -12.90
CA TYR A 298 14.66 -2.61 -12.97
C TYR A 298 14.16 -3.30 -11.69
N ASN A 299 14.15 -2.60 -10.55
CA ASN A 299 13.70 -3.16 -9.27
C ASN A 299 12.87 -2.10 -8.53
N ALA A 300 11.67 -1.82 -9.01
CA ALA A 300 10.80 -0.79 -8.43
C ALA A 300 10.11 -1.31 -7.16
N MET A 301 10.27 -0.58 -6.05
CA MET A 301 9.75 -0.99 -4.73
C MET A 301 8.57 -0.14 -4.25
N GLY A 302 8.49 1.10 -4.71
CA GLY A 302 7.46 2.06 -4.33
C GLY A 302 7.46 3.25 -5.28
N GLN A 303 6.34 3.95 -5.33
CA GLN A 303 6.14 5.08 -6.23
C GLN A 303 5.12 6.06 -5.66
N ASP A 304 5.15 7.28 -6.20
CA ASP A 304 4.12 8.29 -6.03
C ASP A 304 3.98 9.08 -7.34
N VAL A 305 2.79 9.65 -7.57
CA VAL A 305 2.51 10.46 -8.77
C VAL A 305 1.91 11.78 -8.35
N ILE A 306 2.66 12.86 -8.57
CA ILE A 306 2.28 14.22 -8.17
C ILE A 306 2.92 15.22 -9.12
N ASP A 307 2.28 16.37 -9.32
CA ASP A 307 2.92 17.52 -9.96
C ASP A 307 3.95 18.13 -9.00
N ILE A 308 5.20 17.64 -9.04
CA ILE A 308 6.23 18.04 -8.06
C ILE A 308 6.78 19.43 -8.37
N ASN A 309 6.67 19.85 -9.63
CA ASN A 309 7.28 21.07 -10.13
C ASN A 309 6.26 22.22 -10.34
N ASN A 310 4.96 21.94 -10.17
CA ASN A 310 3.81 22.81 -10.34
C ASN A 310 3.60 23.30 -11.79
N ASP A 311 3.83 22.45 -12.80
CA ASP A 311 3.57 22.77 -14.22
C ASP A 311 2.21 22.28 -14.74
N GLY A 312 1.42 21.62 -13.87
CA GLY A 312 0.12 21.05 -14.18
C GLY A 312 0.20 19.65 -14.81
N LEU A 313 1.38 19.07 -14.95
CA LEU A 313 1.59 17.70 -15.42
C LEU A 313 1.88 16.76 -14.25
N SER A 314 1.50 15.50 -14.41
CA SER A 314 1.79 14.49 -13.39
C SER A 314 3.22 14.00 -13.53
N ASP A 315 4.04 14.15 -12.48
CA ASP A 315 5.37 13.55 -12.41
C ASP A 315 5.32 12.20 -11.68
N VAL A 316 5.99 11.20 -12.25
CA VAL A 316 6.15 9.89 -11.61
C VAL A 316 7.47 9.86 -10.83
N PHE A 317 7.38 9.66 -9.51
CA PHE A 317 8.52 9.43 -8.64
C PHE A 317 8.57 7.96 -8.23
N GLU A 318 9.71 7.30 -8.41
CA GLU A 318 9.86 5.86 -8.17
C GLU A 318 11.13 5.54 -7.36
N LEU A 319 11.03 4.54 -6.48
CA LEU A 319 12.13 4.04 -5.67
C LEU A 319 12.69 2.74 -6.28
N ASP A 320 13.92 2.82 -6.79
CA ASP A 320 14.70 1.70 -7.30
C ASP A 320 15.62 1.13 -6.20
N MET A 321 15.78 -0.20 -6.12
CA MET A 321 16.78 -0.86 -5.26
C MET A 321 18.24 -0.66 -5.69
N SER A 322 18.52 0.27 -6.60
CA SER A 322 19.87 0.62 -7.05
C SER A 322 20.78 1.00 -5.87
N PRO A 323 21.86 0.25 -5.60
CA PRO A 323 22.73 0.53 -4.47
C PRO A 323 23.46 1.87 -4.59
N ARG A 324 23.66 2.52 -3.44
CA ARG A 324 24.35 3.81 -3.34
C ARG A 324 25.80 3.77 -3.85
N ASP A 325 26.52 2.67 -3.61
CA ASP A 325 27.95 2.57 -3.94
C ASP A 325 28.25 1.55 -5.05
N ASN A 326 29.39 1.76 -5.70
CA ASN A 326 29.84 0.94 -6.82
C ASN A 326 30.17 -0.51 -6.41
N TYR A 327 30.60 -0.73 -5.17
CA TYR A 327 30.93 -2.08 -4.69
C TYR A 327 29.66 -2.94 -4.64
N ARG A 328 28.60 -2.44 -3.99
CA ARG A 328 27.33 -3.14 -3.89
C ARG A 328 26.66 -3.29 -5.25
N ARG A 329 26.75 -2.29 -6.13
CA ARG A 329 26.30 -2.42 -7.53
C ARG A 329 26.96 -3.60 -8.24
N LYS A 330 28.29 -3.76 -8.12
CA LYS A 330 29.01 -4.91 -8.69
C LYS A 330 28.64 -6.25 -8.08
N MET A 331 28.29 -6.28 -6.79
CA MET A 331 27.81 -7.49 -6.12
C MET A 331 26.38 -7.89 -6.52
N MET A 332 25.61 -6.98 -7.13
CA MET A 332 24.25 -7.26 -7.65
C MET A 332 24.23 -7.54 -9.16
N LEU A 333 25.36 -7.42 -9.85
CA LEU A 333 25.45 -7.87 -11.24
C LEU A 333 25.34 -9.39 -11.28
N ASN A 334 24.52 -9.91 -12.21
CA ASN A 334 24.49 -11.33 -12.50
C ASN A 334 25.90 -11.81 -12.88
N ALA A 335 26.24 -13.05 -12.52
CA ALA A 335 27.46 -13.67 -13.04
C ALA A 335 27.39 -13.68 -14.57
N ASN A 336 28.43 -13.12 -15.21
CA ASN A 336 28.58 -13.10 -16.67
C ASN A 336 28.70 -14.52 -17.25
#